data_AF-W1XY41-F1
#
_entry.id   AF-W1XY41-F1
#
_cell.length_a   1.000
_cell.length_b   1.000
_cell.length_c   1.000
_cell.angle_alpha   90.00
_cell.angle_beta   90.00
_cell.angle_gamma   90.00
#
_symmetry.space_group_name_H-M   'P 1'
#
loop_
_entity.id
_entity.type
_entity.pdbx_description
1 polymer ?
#
loop_
_entity_poly.entity_id
_entity_poly.type
_entity_poly.pdbx_seq_one_letter_code
_entity_poly.pdbx_strand_id
1 'polypeptide(L)' 'DGNILRIEVKTTSASADTIFYMSKNEKNFFEQYQDDGAVIYRVFNFDKNTRRGEIKIITATELLNDYNFDPITFAVTKK' A
#
# COMPACT_ATOMS: atom_id res chain seq x y z
N ASP A 1 20.35 5.04 10.31
CA ASP A 1 20.48 6.32 9.58
C ASP A 1 19.59 7.45 10.08
N GLY A 2 18.82 7.29 11.18
CA GLY A 2 18.06 8.39 11.80
C GLY A 2 16.85 8.92 11.02
N ASN A 3 16.67 8.48 9.77
CA ASN A 3 15.57 8.88 8.90
C ASN A 3 14.24 8.24 9.33
N ILE A 4 13.15 9.00 9.17
CA ILE A 4 11.80 8.54 9.47
C ILE A 4 11.36 7.56 8.37
N LEU A 5 10.93 6.37 8.77
CA LEU A 5 10.33 5.39 7.87
C LEU A 5 8.85 5.25 8.19
N ARG A 6 8.01 5.50 7.19
CA ARG A 6 6.56 5.52 7.25
C ARG A 6 6.01 4.29 6.56
N ILE A 7 5.44 3.37 7.32
CA ILE A 7 5.08 2.03 6.83
C ILE A 7 3.57 1.85 6.79
N GLU A 8 3.06 1.44 5.63
CA GLU A 8 1.75 0.82 5.47
C GLU A 8 1.94 -0.67 5.13
N VAL A 9 1.10 -1.57 5.66
CA VAL A 9 1.25 -3.02 5.41
C VAL A 9 0.01 -3.55 4.69
N LYS A 10 0.22 -4.20 3.53
CA LYS A 10 -0.87 -4.83 2.76
C LYS A 10 -0.61 -6.33 2.62
N THR A 11 -1.42 -7.14 3.29
CA THR A 11 -1.27 -8.60 3.29
C THR A 11 -2.26 -9.28 2.34
N THR A 12 -1.82 -10.30 1.62
CA THR A 12 -2.66 -11.20 0.82
C THR A 12 -2.15 -12.64 0.90
N SER A 13 -3.05 -13.61 0.85
CA SER A 13 -2.69 -15.03 0.68
C SER A 13 -2.42 -15.40 -0.80
N ALA A 14 -2.68 -14.48 -1.73
CA ALA A 14 -2.41 -14.64 -3.16
C ALA A 14 -1.05 -14.01 -3.56
N SER A 15 -0.76 -13.94 -4.86
CA SER A 15 0.50 -13.41 -5.40
C SER A 15 0.67 -11.91 -5.17
N ALA A 16 1.89 -11.41 -5.37
CA ALA A 16 2.25 -9.99 -5.22
C ALA A 16 1.38 -9.05 -6.07
N ASP A 17 1.04 -9.46 -7.30
CA ASP A 17 0.28 -8.68 -8.30
C ASP A 17 -1.22 -8.63 -8.03
N THR A 18 -1.69 -9.34 -7.01
CA THR A 18 -3.08 -9.24 -6.58
C THR A 18 -3.38 -7.79 -6.23
N ILE A 19 -4.52 -7.27 -6.69
CA ILE A 19 -4.97 -5.92 -6.36
C ILE A 19 -4.99 -5.71 -4.84
N PHE A 20 -4.65 -4.50 -4.41
CA PHE A 20 -4.80 -4.06 -3.04
C PHE A 20 -5.49 -2.70 -3.04
N TYR A 21 -6.20 -2.43 -1.96
CA TYR A 21 -7.03 -1.24 -1.85
C TYR A 21 -6.40 -0.25 -0.89
N MET A 22 -6.61 1.03 -1.21
CA MET A 22 -6.20 2.17 -0.41
C MET A 22 -7.39 3.11 -0.27
N SER A 23 -7.57 3.62 0.93
CA SER A 23 -8.45 4.74 1.21
C SER A 23 -7.87 6.04 0.66
N LYS A 24 -8.74 7.05 0.56
CA LYS A 24 -8.33 8.42 0.20
C LYS A 24 -7.24 8.96 1.13
N ASN A 25 -7.33 8.67 2.42
CA ASN A 25 -6.35 9.15 3.40
C ASN A 25 -4.98 8.50 3.22
N GLU A 26 -4.94 7.20 2.90
CA GLU A 26 -3.68 6.52 2.61
C GLU A 26 -3.06 7.06 1.32
N LYS A 27 -3.84 7.24 0.25
CA LYS A 27 -3.31 7.85 -0.99
C LYS A 27 -2.70 9.21 -0.72
N ASN A 28 -3.43 10.09 -0.03
CA ASN A 28 -2.95 11.42 0.35
C ASN A 28 -1.67 11.36 1.20
N PHE A 29 -1.55 10.38 2.09
CA PHE A 29 -0.35 10.18 2.91
C PHE A 29 0.88 9.86 2.05
N PHE A 30 0.75 8.99 1.05
CA PHE A 30 1.84 8.65 0.14
C PHE A 30 2.23 9.82 -0.78
N GLU A 31 1.26 10.63 -1.21
CA GLU A 31 1.53 11.87 -1.95
C GLU A 31 2.27 12.89 -1.07
N GLN A 32 1.88 13.05 0.20
CA GLN A 32 2.49 14.00 1.12
C GLN A 32 3.94 13.63 1.50
N TYR A 33 4.22 12.34 1.67
CA TYR A 33 5.52 11.85 2.15
C TYR A 33 6.28 11.07 1.08
N GLN A 34 6.04 11.39 -0.19
CA GLN A 34 6.66 10.69 -1.33
C GLN A 34 8.19 10.61 -1.21
N ASP A 35 8.81 11.71 -0.80
CA ASP A 35 10.26 11.84 -0.67
C ASP A 35 10.74 11.72 0.79
N ASP A 36 9.86 11.31 1.72
CA ASP A 36 10.10 11.23 3.16
C ASP A 36 9.76 9.83 3.71
N GLY A 37 10.37 8.82 3.09
CA GLY A 37 10.43 7.45 3.62
C GLY A 37 9.09 6.71 3.70
N ALA A 38 8.07 7.11 2.93
CA ALA A 38 6.81 6.37 2.85
C ALA A 38 6.96 5.11 1.96
N VAL A 39 6.58 3.95 2.51
CA VAL A 39 6.69 2.66 1.85
C VAL A 39 5.50 1.74 2.18
N ILE A 40 5.11 0.91 1.23
CA ILE A 40 4.21 -0.22 1.45
C ILE A 40 5.04 -1.48 1.62
N TYR A 41 4.80 -2.20 2.71
CA TYR A 41 5.23 -3.58 2.88
C TYR A 41 4.11 -4.49 2.36
N ARG A 42 4.28 -4.98 1.13
CA ARG A 42 3.37 -5.94 0.50
C ARG A 42 3.75 -7.34 0.96
N VAL A 43 2.95 -7.91 1.86
CA VAL A 43 3.10 -9.30 2.31
C VAL A 43 2.21 -10.17 1.43
N PHE A 44 2.79 -11.05 0.64
CA PHE A 44 2.07 -11.91 -0.31
C PHE A 44 2.41 -13.38 -0.10
N ASN A 45 1.66 -14.28 -0.74
CA ASN A 45 1.71 -15.72 -0.49
C ASN A 45 1.62 -16.05 1.01
N PHE A 46 0.82 -15.26 1.75
CA PHE A 46 0.74 -15.38 3.19
C PHE A 46 -0.01 -16.64 3.61
N ASP A 47 0.73 -17.58 4.20
CA ASP A 47 0.20 -18.77 4.85
C ASP A 47 -0.20 -18.44 6.30
N LYS A 48 -1.50 -18.52 6.57
CA LYS A 48 -2.08 -18.24 7.88
C LYS A 48 -1.70 -19.27 8.95
N ASN A 49 -1.36 -20.50 8.55
CA ASN A 49 -0.99 -21.57 9.49
C ASN A 49 0.44 -21.36 10.01
N THR A 50 1.38 -21.11 9.10
CA THR A 50 2.79 -20.87 9.46
C THR A 50 3.08 -19.41 9.80
N ARG A 51 2.15 -18.49 9.52
CA ARG A 51 2.30 -17.03 9.64
C ARG A 51 3.48 -16.49 8.85
N ARG A 52 3.75 -17.10 7.69
CA ARG A 52 4.85 -16.72 6.79
C ARG A 52 4.30 -16.21 5.48
N GLY A 53 5.01 -15.26 4.89
CA GLY A 53 4.73 -14.73 3.57
C GLY A 53 6.00 -14.11 3.00
N GLU A 54 5.97 -13.82 1.72
CA GLU A 54 7.02 -13.09 1.03
C GLU A 54 6.76 -11.60 1.13
N ILE A 55 7.81 -10.79 1.12
CA ILE A 55 7.72 -9.34 1.30
C ILE A 55 8.27 -8.65 0.06
N LYS A 56 7.46 -7.79 -0.55
CA LYS A 56 7.89 -6.77 -1.51
C LYS A 56 7.75 -5.40 -0.85
N ILE A 57 8.78 -4.58 -0.92
CA ILE A 57 8.72 -3.18 -0.50
C ILE A 57 8.40 -2.35 -1.75
N ILE A 58 7.35 -1.54 -1.67
CA ILE A 58 6.95 -0.61 -2.73
C ILE A 58 7.15 0.79 -2.18
N THR A 59 8.02 1.59 -2.79
CA THR A 59 8.26 2.96 -2.35
C THR A 59 7.09 3.87 -2.74
N ALA A 60 6.92 5.01 -2.09
CA ALA A 60 5.93 5.99 -2.50
C ALA A 60 6.13 6.46 -3.95
N THR A 61 7.39 6.63 -4.38
CA THR A 61 7.73 6.97 -5.77
C THR A 61 7.31 5.87 -6.75
N GLU A 62 7.62 4.60 -6.46
CA GLU A 62 7.19 3.45 -7.27
C GLU A 62 5.65 3.38 -7.31
N LEU A 63 4.99 3.52 -6.16
CA LEU A 63 3.54 3.49 -6.04
C LEU A 63 2.86 4.58 -6.90
N LEU A 64 3.37 5.80 -6.88
CA LEU A 64 2.74 6.93 -7.57
C LEU A 64 3.03 6.97 -9.07
N ASN A 65 4.16 6.40 -9.52
CA ASN A 65 4.57 6.40 -10.92
C ASN A 65 4.16 5.13 -11.67
N ASP A 66 4.21 3.97 -11.00
CA ASP A 66 4.14 2.66 -11.67
C ASP A 66 2.81 1.93 -11.41
N TYR A 67 1.97 2.42 -10.49
CA TYR A 67 0.67 1.82 -10.17
C TYR A 67 -0.50 2.71 -10.60
N ASN A 68 -1.57 2.09 -11.08
CA ASN A 68 -2.82 2.75 -11.40
C ASN A 68 -3.74 2.81 -10.17
N PHE A 69 -4.30 3.98 -9.90
CA PHE A 69 -5.33 4.18 -8.87
C PHE A 69 -6.70 4.21 -9.52
N ASP A 70 -7.31 3.03 -9.69
CA ASP A 70 -8.67 2.94 -10.22
C ASP A 70 -9.69 3.38 -9.16
N PRO A 71 -10.50 4.43 -9.41
CA PRO A 71 -11.45 4.93 -8.43
C PRO A 71 -12.64 3.97 -8.28
N ILE A 72 -12.74 3.34 -7.12
CA ILE A 72 -13.85 2.47 -6.73
C ILE A 72 -14.68 3.10 -5.60
N THR A 73 -15.24 4.30 -5.80
CA THR A 73 -16.09 4.88 -4.74
C THR A 73 -17.26 5.71 -5.24
N PHE A 74 -18.47 5.32 -4.82
CA PHE A 74 -19.65 6.18 -4.73
C PHE A 74 -19.69 6.80 -3.34
N ALA A 75 -19.58 8.13 -3.24
CA ALA A 75 -19.81 8.85 -1.99
C ALA A 75 -21.26 9.34 -1.94
N VAL A 76 -22.07 8.81 -1.02
CA VAL A 76 -23.46 9.25 -0.80
C VAL A 76 -23.47 10.33 0.27
N THR A 77 -23.92 11.54 -0.08
CA THR A 77 -24.14 12.65 0.86
C THR A 77 -25.63 12.95 0.97
N LYS A 78 -26.04 13.55 2.10
CA LYS A 78 -27.42 14.03 2.29
C LYS A 78 -27.73 15.08 1.22
N LYS A 79 -28.93 15.02 0.62
CA LYS A 79 -29.43 16.10 -0.23
C LYS A 79 -29.56 17.40 0.56
#